data_AF-A0A062HXI8-F1
#
_entry.id   AF-A0A062HXI8-F1
#
_cell.length_a   1.000
_cell.length_b   1.000
_cell.length_c   1.000
_cell.angle_alpha   90.00
_cell.angle_beta   90.00
_cell.angle_gamma   90.00
#
_symmetry.space_group_name_H-M   'P 1'
#
loop_
_entity.id
_entity.type
_entity.pdbx_description
1 polymer ?
#
loop_
_entity_poly.entity_id
_entity_poly.type
_entity_poly.pdbx_seq_one_letter_code
_entity_poly.pdbx_strand_id
1 'polypeptide(L)'
;MNENTNLVPGTYKGQFLVKWFWRIPYLGIGGISLYYNSPNLKTNLLGNITDWGTGQDAIINIELIVEKDCKINAQNINFGTAPLVSKFNPVTGTVQITCSAQTPYTVGLSNGQNYSQNRRMKNVSGNQYIPYEIYKNTTTQRWGYLGTDRWSSSNASQNAGIYDGSVTQGYSYTAKIIDDGSNASAEGTYKDNLILEVAF
;
A
#
# COMPACT_ATOMS: atom_id res chain seq x y z
N MET A 1 6.84 -9.42 -11.73
CA MET A 1 5.41 -9.75 -11.87
C MET A 1 4.70 -8.45 -12.22
N ASN A 2 3.89 -8.41 -13.28
CA ASN A 2 3.11 -7.23 -13.60
C ASN A 2 1.93 -7.17 -12.62
N GLU A 3 1.95 -6.22 -11.69
CA GLU A 3 0.94 -6.03 -10.63
C GLU A 3 -0.32 -5.28 -11.13
N ASN A 4 -0.72 -5.48 -12.39
CA ASN A 4 -1.93 -4.85 -12.94
C ASN A 4 -3.08 -5.84 -12.86
N THR A 5 -3.71 -5.95 -11.70
CA THR A 5 -4.81 -6.90 -11.51
C THR A 5 -6.19 -6.26 -11.58
N ASN A 6 -6.30 -4.92 -11.69
CA ASN A 6 -7.58 -4.18 -11.64
C ASN A 6 -8.48 -4.66 -10.49
N LEU A 7 -7.87 -5.12 -9.41
CA LEU A 7 -8.55 -5.89 -8.38
C LEU A 7 -9.19 -4.91 -7.42
N VAL A 8 -10.51 -5.05 -7.27
CA VAL A 8 -11.32 -4.18 -6.43
C VAL A 8 -11.29 -4.74 -5.01
N PRO A 9 -11.01 -3.92 -3.99
CA PRO A 9 -11.07 -4.37 -2.60
C PRO A 9 -12.45 -4.95 -2.26
N GLY A 10 -12.46 -6.10 -1.59
CA GLY A 10 -13.68 -6.83 -1.30
C GLY A 10 -13.42 -8.29 -0.94
N THR A 11 -14.49 -8.96 -0.55
CA THR A 11 -14.47 -10.40 -0.25
C THR A 11 -14.93 -11.17 -1.47
N TYR A 12 -14.03 -11.95 -2.05
CA TYR A 12 -14.32 -12.87 -3.14
C TYR A 12 -14.57 -14.25 -2.56
N LYS A 13 -15.70 -14.85 -2.92
CA LYS A 13 -16.10 -16.18 -2.47
C LYS A 13 -16.19 -17.13 -3.65
N GLY A 14 -15.61 -18.31 -3.47
CA GLY A 14 -15.66 -19.40 -4.43
C GLY A 14 -16.09 -20.68 -3.75
N GLN A 15 -16.58 -21.61 -4.55
CA GLN A 15 -16.82 -22.97 -4.11
C GLN A 15 -16.15 -23.92 -5.10
N PHE A 16 -15.45 -24.91 -4.55
CA PHE A 16 -14.93 -26.02 -5.32
C PHE A 16 -15.62 -27.30 -4.87
N LEU A 17 -16.26 -27.99 -5.82
CA LEU A 17 -16.91 -29.26 -5.58
C LEU A 17 -15.88 -30.38 -5.78
N VAL A 18 -15.68 -31.18 -4.73
CA VAL A 18 -14.83 -32.37 -4.77
C VAL A 18 -15.70 -33.59 -4.56
N LYS A 19 -15.57 -34.60 -5.43
CA LYS A 19 -16.13 -35.92 -5.18
C LYS A 19 -15.04 -36.81 -4.60
N TRP A 20 -15.21 -37.22 -3.34
CA TRP A 20 -14.26 -38.09 -2.64
C TRP A 20 -14.60 -39.56 -2.84
N PHE A 21 -13.57 -40.36 -3.05
CA PHE A 21 -13.60 -41.81 -3.03
C PHE A 21 -12.54 -42.26 -2.03
N TRP A 22 -12.92 -43.05 -1.03
CA TRP A 22 -12.00 -43.40 0.06
C TRP A 22 -12.27 -44.81 0.58
N ARG A 23 -11.21 -45.39 1.14
CA ARG A 23 -11.23 -46.62 1.94
C ARG A 23 -10.18 -46.47 3.04
N ILE A 24 -10.62 -46.10 4.24
CA ILE A 24 -9.74 -45.74 5.36
C ILE A 24 -9.84 -46.83 6.43
N PRO A 25 -8.75 -47.54 6.77
CA PRO A 25 -8.77 -48.50 7.85
C PRO A 25 -8.93 -47.78 9.19
N TYR A 26 -9.83 -48.24 10.05
CA TYR A 26 -10.05 -47.63 11.37
C TYR A 26 -9.90 -48.59 12.56
N LEU A 27 -9.88 -49.90 12.31
CA LEU A 27 -9.64 -50.91 13.32
C LEU A 27 -8.95 -52.11 12.68
N GLY A 28 -7.88 -52.60 13.30
CA GLY A 28 -7.13 -53.78 12.86
C GLY A 28 -6.88 -54.73 14.05
N ILE A 29 -7.50 -55.91 14.05
CA ILE A 29 -7.27 -56.95 15.06
C ILE A 29 -7.02 -58.27 14.33
N GLY A 30 -5.88 -58.92 14.62
CA GLY A 30 -5.58 -60.27 14.11
C GLY A 30 -5.47 -60.38 12.59
N GLY A 31 -4.99 -59.35 11.88
CA GLY A 31 -4.84 -59.35 10.41
C GLY A 31 -6.12 -59.00 9.64
N ILE A 32 -7.25 -58.81 10.32
CA ILE A 32 -8.50 -58.30 9.74
C ILE A 32 -8.56 -56.79 9.97
N SER A 33 -8.75 -56.04 8.88
CA SER A 33 -8.95 -54.59 8.92
C SER A 33 -10.41 -54.24 8.60
N LEU A 34 -11.02 -53.40 9.43
CA LEU A 34 -12.30 -52.76 9.17
C LEU A 34 -12.07 -51.38 8.55
N TYR A 35 -12.93 -51.01 7.61
CA TYR A 35 -12.74 -49.81 6.79
C TYR A 35 -13.98 -48.92 6.79
N TYR A 36 -13.76 -47.60 6.83
CA TYR A 36 -14.74 -46.62 6.36
C TYR A 36 -14.57 -46.45 4.86
N ASN A 37 -15.64 -46.61 4.10
CA ASN A 37 -15.61 -46.59 2.65
C ASN A 37 -16.50 -45.48 2.11
N SER A 38 -16.18 -45.00 0.90
CA SER A 38 -17.13 -44.23 0.10
C SER A 38 -18.39 -45.06 -0.21
N PRO A 39 -19.55 -44.40 -0.40
CA PRO A 39 -20.80 -45.09 -0.70
C PRO A 39 -20.67 -46.04 -1.89
N ASN A 40 -21.21 -47.25 -1.75
CA ASN A 40 -21.23 -48.31 -2.77
C ASN A 40 -19.86 -48.85 -3.22
N LEU A 41 -18.79 -48.62 -2.45
CA LEU A 41 -17.48 -49.23 -2.72
C LEU A 41 -17.58 -50.77 -2.65
N LYS A 42 -16.97 -51.46 -3.62
CA LYS A 42 -16.91 -52.93 -3.69
C LYS A 42 -15.47 -53.43 -3.63
N THR A 43 -15.28 -54.53 -2.92
CA THR A 43 -14.02 -55.27 -2.84
C THR A 43 -14.23 -56.72 -3.25
N ASN A 44 -13.18 -57.39 -3.72
CA ASN A 44 -13.20 -58.84 -3.89
C ASN A 44 -12.91 -59.60 -2.58
N LEU A 45 -12.94 -60.94 -2.61
CA LEU A 45 -12.67 -61.82 -1.46
C LEU A 45 -11.26 -61.67 -0.85
N LEU A 46 -10.30 -61.13 -1.63
CA LEU A 46 -8.94 -60.84 -1.17
C LEU A 46 -8.79 -59.41 -0.61
N GLY A 47 -9.88 -58.64 -0.56
CA GLY A 47 -9.88 -57.28 -0.05
C GLY A 47 -9.35 -56.22 -1.03
N ASN A 48 -9.11 -56.58 -2.30
CA ASN A 48 -8.74 -55.63 -3.35
C ASN A 48 -9.97 -54.86 -3.82
N ILE A 49 -9.82 -53.55 -4.05
CA ILE A 49 -10.90 -52.68 -4.51
C ILE A 49 -11.17 -52.97 -5.99
N THR A 50 -12.43 -53.22 -6.34
CA THR A 50 -12.86 -53.50 -7.73
C THR A 50 -13.77 -52.41 -8.28
N ASP A 51 -14.40 -51.63 -7.42
CA ASP A 51 -15.27 -50.51 -7.77
C ASP A 51 -15.22 -49.50 -6.62
N TRP A 52 -14.87 -48.25 -6.91
CA TRP A 52 -14.80 -47.18 -5.89
C TRP A 52 -16.18 -46.68 -5.44
N GLY A 53 -17.25 -47.14 -6.09
CA GLY A 53 -18.62 -46.79 -5.78
C GLY A 53 -19.03 -45.43 -6.36
N THR A 54 -19.98 -44.77 -5.71
CA THR A 54 -20.56 -43.50 -6.19
C THR A 54 -19.85 -42.26 -5.67
N GLY A 55 -18.93 -42.44 -4.72
CA GLY A 55 -18.25 -41.34 -4.03
C GLY A 55 -19.20 -40.50 -3.18
N GLN A 56 -18.67 -39.48 -2.51
CA GLN A 56 -19.45 -38.46 -1.81
C GLN A 56 -18.96 -37.07 -2.20
N ASP A 57 -19.90 -36.19 -2.53
CA ASP A 57 -19.61 -34.81 -2.84
C ASP A 57 -19.33 -34.02 -1.55
N ALA A 58 -18.28 -33.21 -1.60
CA ALA A 58 -17.91 -32.24 -0.59
C ALA A 58 -17.76 -30.88 -1.27
N ILE A 59 -18.37 -29.86 -0.68
CA ILE A 59 -18.20 -28.47 -1.12
C ILE A 59 -17.14 -27.84 -0.24
N ILE A 60 -16.06 -27.38 -0.86
CA ILE A 60 -15.02 -26.59 -0.19
C ILE A 60 -15.28 -25.13 -0.50
N ASN A 61 -15.61 -24.36 0.53
CA ASN A 61 -15.73 -22.91 0.43
C ASN A 61 -14.33 -22.27 0.46
N ILE A 62 -14.09 -21.32 -0.44
CA ILE A 62 -12.85 -20.55 -0.52
C ILE A 62 -13.22 -19.08 -0.36
N GLU A 63 -12.44 -18.36 0.45
CA GLU A 63 -12.58 -16.93 0.68
C GLU A 63 -11.24 -16.24 0.42
N LEU A 64 -11.27 -15.16 -0.37
CA LEU A 64 -10.15 -14.27 -0.61
C LEU A 64 -10.59 -12.86 -0.23
N ILE A 65 -9.86 -12.24 0.71
CA ILE A 65 -10.09 -10.86 1.13
C ILE A 65 -9.04 -9.99 0.48
N VAL A 66 -9.49 -8.97 -0.24
CA VAL A 66 -8.64 -8.00 -0.93
C VAL A 66 -8.81 -6.67 -0.22
N GLU A 67 -7.73 -6.18 0.35
CA GLU A 67 -7.72 -4.91 1.09
C GLU A 67 -7.36 -3.74 0.18
N LYS A 68 -7.71 -2.53 0.62
CA LYS A 68 -7.26 -1.30 -0.05
C LYS A 68 -5.77 -1.13 0.22
N ASP A 69 -4.98 -1.08 -0.85
CA ASP A 69 -3.55 -0.82 -0.76
C ASP A 69 -3.08 0.11 -1.88
N CYS A 70 -1.93 0.75 -1.65
CA CYS A 70 -1.30 1.67 -2.57
C CYS A 70 0.22 1.50 -2.62
N LYS A 71 0.76 1.50 -3.84
CA LYS A 71 2.18 1.66 -4.11
C LYS A 71 2.53 3.13 -4.23
N ILE A 72 3.57 3.56 -3.52
CA ILE A 72 4.02 4.95 -3.48
C ILE A 72 5.46 5.02 -3.99
N ASN A 73 5.72 5.96 -4.90
CA ASN A 73 7.05 6.32 -5.36
C ASN A 73 7.28 7.82 -5.14
N ALA A 74 8.21 8.14 -4.25
CA ALA A 74 8.62 9.49 -3.91
C ALA A 74 10.15 9.58 -3.91
N GLN A 75 10.67 10.75 -4.26
CA GLN A 75 12.10 11.04 -4.27
C GLN A 75 12.44 12.05 -3.18
N ASN A 76 13.69 12.03 -2.72
CA ASN A 76 14.19 13.02 -1.77
C ASN A 76 14.19 14.42 -2.39
N ILE A 77 13.83 15.42 -1.59
CA ILE A 77 13.93 16.83 -1.97
C ILE A 77 15.32 17.32 -1.58
N ASN A 78 16.07 17.84 -2.55
CA ASN A 78 17.38 18.43 -2.31
C ASN A 78 17.40 19.88 -2.81
N PHE A 79 17.50 20.83 -1.88
CA PHE A 79 17.59 22.26 -2.18
C PHE A 79 18.97 22.68 -2.72
N GLY A 80 19.96 21.80 -2.69
CA GLY A 80 21.32 22.08 -3.11
C GLY A 80 22.11 22.84 -2.05
N THR A 81 23.00 23.73 -2.49
CA THR A 81 23.84 24.56 -1.64
C THR A 81 23.66 26.03 -1.99
N ALA A 82 23.65 26.90 -1.00
CA ALA A 82 23.62 28.34 -1.17
C ALA A 82 24.35 29.03 -0.01
N PRO A 83 24.97 30.19 -0.23
CA PRO A 83 25.67 30.93 0.82
C PRO A 83 24.71 31.62 1.80
N LEU A 84 23.45 31.86 1.40
CA LEU A 84 22.42 32.51 2.21
C LEU A 84 21.08 31.81 2.00
N VAL A 85 20.25 31.82 3.02
CA VAL A 85 18.94 31.16 3.00
C VAL A 85 18.02 31.71 1.90
N SER A 86 18.07 33.02 1.66
CA SER A 86 17.32 33.69 0.58
C SER A 86 17.77 33.35 -0.84
N LYS A 87 18.88 32.62 -1.01
CA LYS A 87 19.45 32.27 -2.33
C LYS A 87 19.16 30.83 -2.75
N PHE A 88 18.48 30.04 -1.93
CA PHE A 88 18.02 28.73 -2.35
C PHE A 88 16.85 28.85 -3.34
N ASN A 89 16.98 28.17 -4.47
CA ASN A 89 15.91 28.11 -5.45
C ASN A 89 14.82 27.10 -5.01
N PRO A 90 13.55 27.34 -5.35
CA PRO A 90 12.50 26.34 -5.22
C PRO A 90 12.84 25.05 -5.96
N VAL A 91 12.49 23.91 -5.37
CA VAL A 91 12.64 22.58 -5.97
C VAL A 91 11.27 22.07 -6.37
N THR A 92 11.13 21.60 -7.60
CA THR A 92 9.90 20.93 -8.03
C THR A 92 10.12 19.43 -8.13
N GLY A 93 9.07 18.67 -7.86
CA GLY A 93 9.10 17.21 -7.92
C GLY A 93 7.70 16.65 -8.13
N THR A 94 7.59 15.34 -8.22
CA THR A 94 6.30 14.66 -8.31
C THR A 94 6.33 13.39 -7.47
N VAL A 95 5.31 13.21 -6.64
CA VAL A 95 5.02 11.92 -5.99
C VAL A 95 4.08 11.14 -6.89
N GLN A 96 4.37 9.85 -7.08
CA GLN A 96 3.58 8.93 -7.88
C GLN A 96 2.92 7.91 -6.97
N ILE A 97 1.61 7.73 -7.11
CA ILE A 97 0.83 6.79 -6.29
C ILE A 97 -0.07 5.97 -7.20
N THR A 98 -0.07 4.65 -7.03
CA THR A 98 -0.99 3.72 -7.69
C THR A 98 -1.70 2.92 -6.61
N CYS A 99 -3.02 3.03 -6.53
CA CYS A 99 -3.84 2.31 -5.55
C CYS A 99 -4.67 1.22 -6.23
N SER A 100 -5.13 0.25 -5.43
CA SER A 100 -6.17 -0.72 -5.81
C SER A 100 -7.38 -0.09 -6.52
N ALA A 101 -8.04 -0.84 -7.39
CA ALA A 101 -9.12 -0.31 -8.22
C ALA A 101 -10.32 0.16 -7.37
N GLN A 102 -11.01 1.21 -7.85
CA GLN A 102 -12.16 1.85 -7.21
C GLN A 102 -11.88 2.39 -5.80
N THR A 103 -10.62 2.73 -5.52
CA THR A 103 -10.19 3.25 -4.23
C THR A 103 -9.86 4.75 -4.35
N PRO A 104 -10.82 5.67 -4.12
CA PRO A 104 -10.49 7.07 -3.92
C PRO A 104 -9.70 7.24 -2.61
N TYR A 105 -8.88 8.29 -2.54
CA TYR A 105 -7.97 8.51 -1.41
C TYR A 105 -7.54 9.97 -1.31
N THR A 106 -6.92 10.33 -0.18
CA THR A 106 -6.27 11.62 0.05
C THR A 106 -4.83 11.43 0.51
N VAL A 107 -3.94 12.30 0.04
CA VAL A 107 -2.52 12.27 0.36
C VAL A 107 -2.15 13.42 1.30
N GLY A 108 -1.65 13.08 2.47
CA GLY A 108 -1.14 14.02 3.45
C GLY A 108 0.38 13.96 3.56
N LEU A 109 0.99 15.11 3.83
CA LEU A 109 2.38 15.19 4.26
C LEU A 109 2.45 15.69 5.69
N SER A 110 3.16 14.98 6.56
CA SER A 110 3.34 15.40 7.96
C SER A 110 4.06 16.74 8.08
N ASN A 111 4.10 17.26 9.29
CA ASN A 111 4.78 18.51 9.62
C ASN A 111 6.31 18.34 9.82
N GLY A 112 6.84 17.15 9.61
CA GLY A 112 8.24 16.82 9.87
C GLY A 112 8.56 16.64 11.35
N GLN A 113 9.83 16.41 11.65
CA GLN A 113 10.27 16.06 13.02
C GLN A 113 10.45 17.30 13.91
N ASN A 114 10.63 18.48 13.31
CA ASN A 114 11.02 19.70 14.03
C ASN A 114 10.02 20.85 13.82
N TYR A 115 8.75 20.54 13.60
CA TYR A 115 7.70 21.53 13.32
C TYR A 115 7.62 22.65 14.37
N SER A 116 7.24 23.84 13.93
CA SER A 116 6.80 24.92 14.82
C SER A 116 5.66 25.70 14.17
N GLN A 117 5.96 26.65 13.29
CA GLN A 117 4.97 27.33 12.44
C GLN A 117 4.96 26.74 11.02
N ASN A 118 6.16 26.51 10.49
CA ASN A 118 6.42 25.76 9.27
C ASN A 118 7.19 24.48 9.57
N ARG A 119 7.33 23.61 8.55
CA ARG A 119 8.30 22.51 8.59
C ARG A 119 9.70 23.09 8.74
N ARG A 120 10.59 22.37 9.42
CA ARG A 120 11.96 22.84 9.68
C ARG A 120 12.96 21.71 9.52
N MET A 121 13.95 21.95 8.66
CA MET A 121 15.14 21.11 8.60
C MET A 121 16.07 21.49 9.75
N LYS A 122 16.62 20.49 10.45
CA LYS A 122 17.58 20.65 11.54
C LYS A 122 19.01 20.48 11.02
N ASN A 123 19.93 21.32 11.49
CA ASN A 123 21.35 21.15 11.23
C ASN A 123 21.82 19.81 11.84
N VAL A 124 22.53 19.00 11.07
CA VAL A 124 23.03 17.69 11.54
C VAL A 124 24.01 17.83 12.70
N SER A 125 24.77 18.93 12.75
CA SER A 125 25.82 19.17 13.74
C SER A 125 25.41 20.11 14.87
N GLY A 126 24.15 20.58 14.91
CA GLY A 126 23.72 21.61 15.85
C GLY A 126 22.21 21.69 16.09
N ASN A 127 21.78 22.74 16.79
CA ASN A 127 20.37 23.00 17.12
C ASN A 127 19.80 24.20 16.33
N GLN A 128 20.34 24.40 15.14
CA GLN A 128 19.89 25.39 14.18
C GLN A 128 18.86 24.79 13.24
N TYR A 129 17.95 25.62 12.74
CA TYR A 129 16.85 25.20 11.90
C TYR A 129 16.70 26.12 10.68
N ILE A 130 16.28 25.52 9.55
CA ILE A 130 15.88 26.25 8.35
C ILE A 130 14.41 25.87 8.06
N PRO A 131 13.47 26.83 8.11
CA PRO A 131 12.08 26.62 7.77
C PRO A 131 11.91 26.42 6.26
N TYR A 132 10.98 25.55 5.92
CA TYR A 132 10.60 25.27 4.55
C TYR A 132 9.14 24.86 4.48
N GLU A 133 8.59 24.85 3.29
CA GLU A 133 7.24 24.35 3.05
C GLU A 133 7.12 23.70 1.67
N ILE A 134 6.15 22.80 1.53
CA ILE A 134 5.83 22.11 0.28
C ILE A 134 4.43 22.51 -0.14
N TYR A 135 4.32 23.01 -1.37
CA TYR A 135 3.08 23.52 -1.95
C TYR A 135 2.60 22.62 -3.07
N LYS A 136 1.28 22.61 -3.26
CA LYS A 136 0.62 21.86 -4.33
C LYS A 136 0.94 22.51 -5.68
N ASN A 137 1.50 21.75 -6.60
CA ASN A 137 1.90 22.19 -7.93
C ASN A 137 2.76 23.47 -7.85
N THR A 138 2.50 24.49 -8.67
CA THR A 138 3.16 25.80 -8.62
C THR A 138 2.39 26.84 -7.79
N THR A 139 1.42 26.41 -6.97
CA THR A 139 0.55 27.29 -6.19
C THR A 139 1.19 27.72 -4.87
N THR A 140 0.44 28.49 -4.07
CA THR A 140 0.74 28.80 -2.66
C THR A 140 -0.06 27.95 -1.68
N GLN A 141 -0.85 26.99 -2.16
CA GLN A 141 -1.62 26.10 -1.31
C GLN A 141 -0.69 25.09 -0.66
N ARG A 142 -0.65 25.08 0.66
CA ARG A 142 0.18 24.14 1.43
C ARG A 142 -0.26 22.70 1.17
N TRP A 143 0.71 21.81 1.02
CA TRP A 143 0.47 20.37 1.06
C TRP A 143 0.84 19.83 2.44
N GLY A 144 -0.17 19.39 3.18
CA GLY A 144 -0.07 19.00 4.59
C GLY A 144 -1.01 17.84 4.93
N TYR A 145 -1.09 17.48 6.20
CA TYR A 145 -1.77 16.26 6.65
C TYR A 145 -3.22 16.47 7.13
N LEU A 146 -3.67 17.72 7.32
CA LEU A 146 -5.00 18.04 7.88
C LEU A 146 -5.88 18.80 6.90
N GLY A 147 -7.19 18.52 6.94
CA GLY A 147 -8.22 19.29 6.25
C GLY A 147 -7.90 19.53 4.78
N THR A 148 -8.00 20.80 4.36
CA THR A 148 -7.78 21.24 2.97
C THR A 148 -6.33 21.18 2.51
N ASP A 149 -5.37 21.02 3.43
CA ASP A 149 -3.95 20.84 3.08
C ASP A 149 -3.68 19.44 2.50
N ARG A 150 -4.52 18.44 2.83
CA ARG A 150 -4.47 17.13 2.18
C ARG A 150 -4.81 17.26 0.70
N TRP A 151 -4.29 16.37 -0.13
CA TRP A 151 -4.53 16.39 -1.57
C TRP A 151 -5.39 15.20 -1.99
N SER A 152 -6.62 15.47 -2.43
CA SER A 152 -7.51 14.43 -2.97
C SER A 152 -6.98 13.88 -4.29
N SER A 153 -7.09 12.57 -4.48
CA SER A 153 -6.78 11.91 -5.75
C SER A 153 -7.68 12.32 -6.90
N SER A 154 -8.87 12.87 -6.61
CA SER A 154 -9.74 13.50 -7.60
C SER A 154 -9.17 14.81 -8.17
N ASN A 155 -8.16 15.39 -7.51
CA ASN A 155 -7.49 16.62 -7.91
C ASN A 155 -5.99 16.42 -8.12
N ALA A 156 -5.52 15.18 -8.34
CA ALA A 156 -4.12 14.90 -8.62
C ALA A 156 -3.62 15.73 -9.81
N SER A 157 -2.32 16.03 -9.85
CA SER A 157 -1.72 16.80 -10.95
C SER A 157 -1.72 16.03 -12.27
N GLN A 158 -1.68 14.70 -12.21
CA GLN A 158 -1.70 13.79 -13.36
C GLN A 158 -2.68 12.65 -13.08
N ASN A 159 -3.47 12.27 -14.09
CA ASN A 159 -4.43 11.15 -14.04
C ASN A 159 -5.45 11.25 -12.88
N ALA A 160 -5.91 12.47 -12.59
CA ALA A 160 -6.85 12.73 -11.51
C ALA A 160 -8.15 11.92 -11.66
N GLY A 161 -8.62 11.33 -10.56
CA GLY A 161 -9.90 10.61 -10.52
C GLY A 161 -9.93 9.27 -11.29
N ILE A 162 -8.79 8.80 -11.81
CA ILE A 162 -8.71 7.49 -12.48
C ILE A 162 -8.40 6.42 -11.43
N TYR A 163 -9.31 5.48 -11.19
CA TYR A 163 -9.20 4.45 -10.15
C TYR A 163 -9.28 3.03 -10.73
N ASP A 164 -8.51 2.74 -11.77
CA ASP A 164 -8.57 1.44 -12.45
C ASP A 164 -7.65 0.36 -11.84
N GLY A 165 -6.84 0.72 -10.84
CA GLY A 165 -5.91 -0.22 -10.21
C GLY A 165 -4.55 -0.36 -10.90
N SER A 166 -4.33 0.35 -12.02
CA SER A 166 -3.11 0.23 -12.83
C SER A 166 -2.49 1.60 -13.13
N VAL A 167 -3.30 2.64 -13.29
CA VAL A 167 -2.83 3.99 -13.59
C VAL A 167 -2.24 4.66 -12.34
N THR A 168 -1.07 5.27 -12.53
CA THR A 168 -0.42 6.10 -11.52
C THR A 168 -1.00 7.51 -11.52
N GLN A 169 -1.47 7.97 -10.36
CA GLN A 169 -1.77 9.39 -10.15
C GLN A 169 -0.51 10.13 -9.68
N GLY A 170 -0.26 11.30 -10.28
CA GLY A 170 0.89 12.14 -9.98
C GLY A 170 0.52 13.37 -9.16
N TYR A 171 1.32 13.69 -8.15
CA TYR A 171 1.18 14.87 -7.29
C TYR A 171 2.43 15.73 -7.44
N SER A 172 2.37 16.68 -8.37
CA SER A 172 3.48 17.61 -8.61
C SER A 172 3.51 18.65 -7.50
N TYR A 173 4.69 18.97 -6.98
CA TYR A 173 4.83 19.88 -5.85
C TYR A 173 5.97 20.86 -6.08
N THR A 174 5.91 21.97 -5.34
CA THR A 174 7.01 22.93 -5.21
C THR A 174 7.41 23.04 -3.75
N ALA A 175 8.64 22.64 -3.44
CA ALA A 175 9.25 22.85 -2.13
C ALA A 175 10.03 24.17 -2.12
N LYS A 176 9.87 24.96 -1.06
CA LYS A 176 10.55 26.25 -0.90
C LYS A 176 11.10 26.38 0.50
N ILE A 177 12.33 26.87 0.60
CA ILE A 177 12.87 27.40 1.83
C ILE A 177 12.16 28.74 2.11
N ILE A 178 11.79 28.97 3.37
CA ILE A 178 11.12 30.19 3.81
C ILE A 178 12.15 31.12 4.43
N ASP A 179 12.16 32.38 3.99
CA ASP A 179 12.92 33.41 4.66
C ASP A 179 12.05 34.21 5.62
N ASP A 180 12.08 33.83 6.90
CA ASP A 180 11.31 34.48 7.96
C ASP A 180 12.17 35.43 8.83
N GLY A 181 13.42 35.67 8.44
CA GLY A 181 14.36 36.50 9.19
C GLY A 181 14.89 35.88 10.49
N SER A 182 14.44 34.68 10.87
CA SER A 182 14.95 33.90 12.01
C SER A 182 15.97 32.83 11.60
N ASN A 183 16.36 32.85 10.33
CA ASN A 183 17.13 31.82 9.68
C ASN A 183 18.53 31.61 10.26
N ALA A 184 18.87 30.34 10.48
CA ALA A 184 20.14 29.93 11.07
C ALA A 184 21.37 30.50 10.34
N SER A 185 22.21 31.22 11.08
CA SER A 185 23.49 31.77 10.58
C SER A 185 24.62 30.73 10.50
N ALA A 186 24.35 29.46 10.87
CA ALA A 186 25.36 28.41 10.92
C ALA A 186 25.42 27.65 9.59
N GLU A 187 26.62 27.50 9.07
CA GLU A 187 26.91 26.60 7.96
C GLU A 187 26.63 25.14 8.33
N GLY A 188 26.33 24.32 7.33
CA GLY A 188 26.16 22.89 7.52
C GLY A 188 25.09 22.25 6.64
N THR A 189 24.89 20.96 6.87
CA THR A 189 23.82 20.20 6.22
C THR A 189 22.59 20.19 7.11
N TYR A 190 21.44 20.54 6.53
CA TYR A 190 20.15 20.54 7.21
C TYR A 190 19.26 19.43 6.66
N LYS A 191 18.57 18.69 7.54
CA LYS A 191 17.69 17.57 7.17
C LYS A 191 16.37 17.60 7.93
N ASP A 192 15.32 17.08 7.32
CA ASP A 192 14.05 16.74 7.97
C ASP A 192 13.53 15.43 7.38
N ASN A 193 12.68 14.72 8.12
CA ASN A 193 12.01 13.53 7.63
C ASN A 193 10.50 13.74 7.67
N LEU A 194 9.85 13.57 6.51
CA LEU A 194 8.40 13.66 6.38
C LEU A 194 7.78 12.28 6.28
N ILE A 195 6.58 12.14 6.83
CA ILE A 195 5.71 10.99 6.60
C ILE A 195 4.74 11.38 5.51
N LEU A 196 4.68 10.58 4.45
CA LEU A 196 3.64 10.65 3.44
C LEU A 196 2.57 9.63 3.80
N GLU A 197 1.37 10.13 4.01
CA GLU A 197 0.22 9.34 4.45
C GLU A 197 -0.82 9.29 3.33
N VAL A 198 -1.27 8.09 3.01
CA VAL A 198 -2.43 7.86 2.14
C VAL A 198 -3.60 7.39 3.01
N ALA A 199 -4.73 8.08 2.90
CA ALA A 199 -5.95 7.73 3.63
C ALA A 199 -7.12 7.53 2.66
N PHE A 200 -7.89 6.46 2.88
CA PHE A 200 -9.02 6.00 2.06
C PHE A 200 -10.38 6.55 2.51
#